data_AF-A0A379JLD1-F1
#
_entry.id   AF-A0A379JLD1-F1
#
_cell.length_a   1.000
_cell.length_b   1.000
_cell.length_c   1.000
_cell.angle_alpha   90.00
_cell.angle_beta   90.00
_cell.angle_gamma   90.00
#
_symmetry.space_group_name_H-M   'P 1'
#
loop_
_entity.id
_entity.type
_entity.pdbx_description
1 polymer ?
#
loop_
_entity_poly.entity_id
_entity_poly.type
_entity_poly.pdbx_seq_one_letter_code
_entity_poly.pdbx_strand_id
1 'polypeptide(L)'
;MSHQSDPLAPAVHTAHEWLNAIADGLDTYDKAFAHRAMRAWLHTVRDRIGVNAAAHLSAQLPELLRGIFYEGWMPAHVPVPHDVASFLTQFAREAGVSRDEAAALAGVVTDSFAALFSPGQLDHVLAQLPVALRHVLLGADLSGVLAGAAVLTQGETDRVDELEVRVAALRDAVAVLARGLEDLPGGPSPEAARAAQHAHRILLAEGLSDTRQQPV
;
A
#
# COMPACT_ATOMS: atom_id res chain seq x y z
N MET A 1 6.47 -41.54 -35.82
CA MET A 1 7.80 -41.46 -35.18
C MET A 1 7.56 -41.53 -33.68
N SER A 2 8.20 -42.47 -33.00
CA SER A 2 8.04 -42.74 -31.57
C SER A 2 8.52 -41.55 -30.75
N HIS A 3 7.62 -40.86 -30.05
CA HIS A 3 7.92 -39.84 -29.03
C HIS A 3 8.55 -40.46 -27.76
N GLN A 4 9.47 -41.41 -27.91
CA GLN A 4 10.10 -42.06 -26.78
C GLN A 4 11.19 -41.11 -26.25
N SER A 5 10.74 -40.23 -25.35
CA SER A 5 11.52 -39.37 -24.45
C SER A 5 11.92 -37.99 -25.00
N ASP A 6 10.94 -37.12 -25.28
CA ASP A 6 11.20 -35.67 -25.24
C ASP A 6 11.50 -35.27 -23.78
N PRO A 7 12.73 -34.82 -23.45
CA PRO A 7 13.10 -34.48 -22.08
C PRO A 7 12.38 -33.24 -21.54
N LEU A 8 11.83 -32.39 -22.41
CA LEU A 8 11.11 -31.18 -22.02
C LEU A 8 9.60 -31.40 -21.87
N ALA A 9 9.07 -32.51 -22.39
CA ALA A 9 7.64 -32.80 -22.37
C ALA A 9 7.01 -32.72 -20.96
N PRO A 10 7.64 -33.22 -19.88
CA PRO A 10 7.07 -33.05 -18.54
C PRO A 10 6.95 -31.59 -18.12
N ALA A 11 7.97 -30.77 -18.36
CA ALA A 11 7.95 -29.34 -18.01
C ALA A 11 6.89 -28.56 -18.81
N VAL A 12 6.73 -28.88 -20.10
CA VAL A 12 5.68 -28.32 -20.96
C VAL A 12 4.30 -28.75 -20.47
N HIS A 13 4.13 -30.01 -20.09
CA HIS A 13 2.87 -30.54 -19.59
C HIS A 13 2.45 -29.83 -18.30
N THR A 14 3.32 -29.74 -17.29
CA THR A 14 3.02 -29.05 -16.03
C THR A 14 2.73 -27.56 -16.24
N ALA A 15 3.44 -26.89 -17.16
CA ALA A 15 3.14 -25.50 -17.49
C ALA A 15 1.73 -25.34 -18.10
N HIS A 16 1.30 -26.28 -18.95
CA HIS A 16 -0.07 -26.29 -19.47
C HIS A 16 -1.11 -26.58 -18.39
N GLU A 17 -0.85 -27.48 -17.45
CA GLU A 17 -1.74 -27.74 -16.32
C GLU A 17 -1.98 -26.46 -15.50
N TRP A 18 -0.91 -25.72 -15.18
CA TRP A 18 -1.00 -24.44 -14.47
C TRP A 18 -1.75 -23.37 -15.27
N LEU A 19 -1.44 -23.25 -16.56
CA LEU A 19 -2.15 -22.30 -17.43
C LEU A 19 -3.64 -22.62 -17.53
N ASN A 20 -4.01 -23.91 -17.62
CA ASN A 20 -5.41 -24.32 -17.65
C ASN A 20 -6.10 -24.03 -16.32
N ALA A 21 -5.47 -24.35 -15.18
CA ALA A 21 -6.04 -24.05 -13.87
C ALA A 21 -6.28 -22.55 -13.65
N ILE A 22 -5.37 -21.70 -14.13
CA ILE A 22 -5.55 -20.24 -14.10
C ILE A 22 -6.66 -19.81 -15.06
N ALA A 23 -6.74 -20.38 -16.27
CA ALA A 23 -7.82 -20.10 -17.22
C ALA A 23 -9.20 -20.49 -16.65
N ASP A 24 -9.28 -21.61 -15.94
CA ASP A 24 -10.50 -22.07 -15.26
C ASP A 24 -10.88 -21.11 -14.12
N GLY A 25 -9.92 -20.65 -13.31
CA GLY A 25 -10.16 -19.65 -12.27
C GLY A 25 -10.65 -18.31 -12.83
N LEU A 26 -10.16 -17.94 -14.01
CA LEU A 26 -10.58 -16.75 -14.76
C LEU A 26 -11.89 -16.91 -15.54
N ASP A 27 -12.50 -18.11 -15.52
CA ASP A 27 -13.67 -18.48 -16.31
C ASP A 27 -13.51 -18.13 -17.80
N THR A 28 -12.37 -18.48 -18.38
CA THR A 28 -12.04 -18.12 -19.77
C THR A 28 -11.49 -19.29 -20.57
N TYR A 29 -11.90 -19.36 -21.84
CA TYR A 29 -11.31 -20.28 -22.83
C TYR A 29 -10.13 -19.64 -23.58
N ASP A 30 -9.89 -18.33 -23.41
CA ASP A 30 -8.77 -17.63 -24.04
C ASP A 30 -7.48 -17.88 -23.25
N LYS A 31 -6.75 -18.94 -23.65
CA LYS A 31 -5.45 -19.27 -23.06
C LYS A 31 -4.40 -18.18 -23.23
N ALA A 32 -4.48 -17.37 -24.29
CA ALA A 32 -3.55 -16.27 -24.48
C ALA A 32 -3.82 -15.16 -23.46
N PHE A 33 -5.08 -14.86 -23.17
CA PHE A 33 -5.46 -13.95 -22.08
C PHE A 33 -5.03 -14.48 -20.71
N ALA A 34 -5.34 -15.74 -20.38
CA ALA A 34 -4.91 -16.35 -19.12
C ALA A 34 -3.38 -16.30 -18.94
N HIS A 35 -2.63 -16.57 -20.02
CA HIS A 35 -1.17 -16.47 -20.01
C HIS A 35 -0.69 -15.03 -19.76
N ARG A 36 -1.30 -14.02 -20.39
CA ARG A 36 -0.96 -12.61 -20.15
C ARG A 36 -1.26 -12.19 -18.71
N ALA A 37 -2.42 -12.56 -18.18
CA ALA A 37 -2.80 -12.24 -16.79
C ALA A 37 -1.86 -12.92 -15.77
N MET A 38 -1.54 -14.20 -15.99
CA MET A 38 -0.55 -14.94 -15.19
C MET A 38 0.81 -14.25 -15.22
N ARG A 39 1.33 -13.91 -16.40
CA ARG A 39 2.63 -13.24 -16.56
C ARG A 39 2.63 -11.87 -15.86
N ALA A 40 1.58 -11.07 -16.06
CA ALA A 40 1.44 -9.77 -15.41
C ALA A 40 1.46 -9.90 -13.88
N TRP A 41 0.76 -10.90 -13.33
CA TRP A 41 0.77 -11.15 -11.88
C TRP A 41 2.17 -11.53 -11.39
N LEU A 42 2.83 -12.50 -12.06
CA LEU A 42 4.17 -12.96 -11.70
C LEU A 42 5.16 -11.79 -11.66
N HIS A 43 5.14 -10.91 -12.66
CA HIS A 43 6.07 -9.78 -12.75
C HIS A 43 5.75 -8.67 -11.74
N THR A 44 4.48 -8.27 -11.64
CA THR A 44 4.08 -7.17 -10.74
C THR A 44 4.21 -7.51 -9.26
N VAL A 45 4.01 -8.77 -8.88
CA VAL A 45 4.26 -9.26 -7.51
C VAL A 45 5.77 -9.38 -7.26
N ARG A 46 6.51 -10.02 -8.18
CA ARG A 46 7.98 -10.18 -8.08
C ARG A 46 8.68 -8.86 -7.83
N ASP A 47 8.33 -7.82 -8.59
CA ASP A 47 9.04 -6.55 -8.54
C ASP A 47 8.82 -5.79 -7.21
N ARG A 48 7.78 -6.16 -6.45
CA ARG A 48 7.45 -5.55 -5.15
C ARG A 48 7.97 -6.34 -3.96
N ILE A 49 8.43 -7.57 -4.15
CA ILE A 49 9.02 -8.36 -3.07
C ILE A 49 10.55 -8.34 -3.17
N GLY A 50 11.22 -8.55 -2.03
CA GLY A 50 12.68 -8.61 -1.99
C GLY A 50 13.23 -9.84 -2.72
N VAL A 51 14.52 -9.81 -3.09
CA VAL A 51 15.22 -10.90 -3.82
C VAL A 51 15.03 -12.28 -3.17
N ASN A 52 15.14 -12.36 -1.84
CA ASN A 52 14.97 -13.62 -1.12
C ASN A 52 13.54 -14.17 -1.26
N ALA A 53 12.55 -13.30 -1.15
CA ALA A 53 11.15 -13.66 -1.31
C ALA A 53 10.83 -14.09 -2.74
N ALA A 54 11.36 -13.37 -3.72
CA ALA A 54 11.24 -13.73 -5.13
C ALA A 54 11.84 -15.11 -5.41
N ALA A 55 13.01 -15.43 -4.83
CA ALA A 55 13.61 -16.76 -4.93
C ALA A 55 12.71 -17.84 -4.32
N HIS A 56 12.17 -17.62 -3.12
CA HIS A 56 11.23 -18.55 -2.48
C HIS A 56 9.95 -18.76 -3.30
N LEU A 57 9.35 -17.69 -3.81
CA LEU A 57 8.18 -17.77 -4.69
C LEU A 57 8.50 -18.57 -5.96
N SER A 58 9.63 -18.28 -6.61
CA SER A 58 10.05 -18.95 -7.84
C SER A 58 10.29 -20.47 -7.68
N ALA A 59 10.63 -20.91 -6.47
CA ALA A 59 10.87 -22.32 -6.16
C ALA A 59 9.58 -23.14 -6.23
N GLN A 60 8.41 -22.51 -6.05
CA GLN A 60 7.11 -23.17 -6.18
C GLN A 60 6.61 -23.24 -7.64
N LEU A 61 7.22 -22.51 -8.57
CA LEU A 61 6.79 -22.46 -9.96
C LEU A 61 7.27 -23.69 -10.76
N PRO A 62 6.47 -24.17 -11.74
CA PRO A 62 6.95 -25.06 -12.79
C PRO A 62 8.15 -24.48 -13.53
N GLU A 63 9.01 -25.35 -14.06
CA GLU A 63 10.28 -24.96 -14.68
C GLU A 63 10.13 -23.87 -15.75
N LEU A 64 9.17 -24.03 -16.68
CA LEU A 64 8.94 -23.03 -17.74
C LEU A 64 8.36 -21.71 -17.19
N LEU A 65 7.47 -21.79 -16.19
CA LEU A 65 6.91 -20.60 -15.55
C LEU A 65 7.97 -19.85 -14.74
N ARG A 66 9.01 -20.53 -14.25
CA ARG A 66 10.17 -19.88 -13.63
C ARG A 66 10.97 -19.04 -14.64
N GLY A 67 11.09 -19.53 -15.88
CA GLY A 67 11.66 -18.75 -16.98
C GLY A 67 10.87 -17.46 -17.24
N ILE A 68 9.55 -17.56 -17.31
CA ILE A 68 8.66 -16.40 -17.41
C ILE A 68 8.85 -15.48 -16.21
N PHE A 69 8.85 -16.02 -14.98
CA PHE A 69 9.01 -15.26 -13.76
C PHE A 69 10.30 -14.44 -13.71
N TYR A 70 11.42 -14.92 -14.25
CA TYR A 70 12.68 -14.18 -14.27
C TYR A 70 12.89 -13.32 -15.51
N GLU A 71 12.00 -13.41 -16.51
CA GLU A 71 12.09 -12.61 -17.72
C GLU A 71 12.12 -11.10 -17.42
N GLY A 72 13.14 -10.41 -17.93
CA GLY A 72 13.29 -8.96 -17.80
C GLY A 72 13.56 -8.46 -16.38
N TRP A 73 13.85 -9.34 -15.41
CA TRP A 73 14.02 -8.92 -14.02
C TRP A 73 15.33 -8.14 -13.79
N MET A 74 15.24 -7.08 -12.99
CA MET A 74 16.40 -6.30 -12.53
C MET A 74 16.47 -6.31 -10.99
N PRO A 75 17.20 -7.26 -10.38
CA PRO A 75 17.28 -7.40 -8.92
C PRO A 75 17.79 -6.17 -8.17
N ALA A 76 18.60 -5.34 -8.84
CA ALA A 76 19.13 -4.10 -8.26
C ALA A 76 18.08 -3.00 -8.07
N HIS A 77 16.89 -3.13 -8.67
CA HIS A 77 15.82 -2.13 -8.64
C HIS A 77 14.60 -2.57 -7.82
N VAL A 78 14.65 -3.70 -7.12
CA VAL A 78 13.55 -4.19 -6.29
C VAL A 78 13.85 -4.03 -4.79
N PRO A 79 12.84 -3.81 -3.94
CA PRO A 79 11.42 -3.68 -4.29
C PRO A 79 11.09 -2.31 -4.91
N VAL A 80 10.24 -2.31 -5.94
CA VAL A 80 9.61 -1.09 -6.48
C VAL A 80 8.53 -0.57 -5.50
N PRO A 81 8.03 0.67 -5.66
CA PRO A 81 6.99 1.21 -4.79
C PRO A 81 5.75 0.30 -4.67
N HIS A 82 5.25 0.21 -3.44
CA HIS A 82 4.14 -0.66 -3.05
C HIS A 82 2.77 0.05 -3.09
N ASP A 83 2.64 1.17 -3.77
CA ASP A 83 1.34 1.84 -3.84
C ASP A 83 0.38 1.06 -4.76
N VAL A 84 -0.89 0.99 -4.34
CA VAL A 84 -1.95 0.26 -5.04
C VAL A 84 -2.14 0.80 -6.46
N ALA A 85 -2.06 2.12 -6.63
CA ALA A 85 -2.26 2.76 -7.92
C ALA A 85 -1.22 2.34 -8.95
N SER A 86 0.07 2.30 -8.58
CA SER A 86 1.17 1.86 -9.44
C SER A 86 1.11 0.36 -9.70
N PHE A 87 0.73 -0.45 -8.70
CA PHE A 87 0.50 -1.89 -8.90
C PHE A 87 -0.57 -2.14 -9.95
N LEU A 88 -1.77 -1.59 -9.77
CA LEU A 88 -2.89 -1.80 -10.69
C LEU A 88 -2.59 -1.25 -12.09
N THR A 89 -1.89 -0.12 -12.18
CA THR A 89 -1.49 0.45 -13.48
C THR A 89 -0.52 -0.46 -14.22
N GLN A 90 0.49 -1.00 -13.53
CA GLN A 90 1.44 -1.93 -14.12
C GLN A 90 0.75 -3.23 -14.52
N PHE A 91 -0.04 -3.81 -13.63
CA PHE A 91 -0.77 -5.05 -13.86
C PHE A 91 -1.75 -4.93 -15.03
N ALA A 92 -2.57 -3.88 -15.07
CA ALA A 92 -3.51 -3.62 -16.15
C ALA A 92 -2.82 -3.55 -17.52
N ARG A 93 -1.72 -2.81 -17.59
CA ARG A 93 -0.91 -2.66 -18.81
C ARG A 93 -0.36 -3.99 -19.29
N GLU A 94 0.20 -4.79 -18.39
CA GLU A 94 0.83 -6.08 -18.73
C GLU A 94 -0.20 -7.17 -19.06
N ALA A 95 -1.36 -7.17 -18.40
CA ALA A 95 -2.45 -8.10 -18.69
C ALA A 95 -3.25 -7.70 -19.95
N GLY A 96 -3.21 -6.42 -20.32
CA GLY A 96 -3.97 -5.87 -21.45
C GLY A 96 -5.44 -5.64 -21.12
N VAL A 97 -5.73 -5.17 -19.90
CA VAL A 97 -7.08 -4.87 -19.40
C VAL A 97 -7.20 -3.42 -18.92
N SER A 98 -8.41 -2.97 -18.63
CA SER A 98 -8.62 -1.65 -18.03
C SER A 98 -8.15 -1.63 -16.56
N ARG A 99 -7.90 -0.42 -16.02
CA ARG A 99 -7.57 -0.27 -14.59
C ARG A 99 -8.73 -0.68 -13.67
N ASP A 100 -9.97 -0.58 -14.14
CA ASP A 100 -11.16 -0.91 -13.37
C ASP A 100 -11.31 -2.43 -13.22
N GLU A 101 -10.93 -3.21 -14.23
CA GLU A 101 -10.92 -4.67 -14.19
C GLU A 101 -9.72 -5.25 -13.41
N ALA A 102 -8.64 -4.47 -13.31
CA ALA A 102 -7.34 -4.92 -12.82
C ALA A 102 -7.37 -5.48 -11.39
N ALA A 103 -8.14 -4.87 -10.49
CA ALA A 103 -8.19 -5.29 -9.08
C ALA A 103 -8.87 -6.66 -8.93
N ALA A 104 -10.04 -6.82 -9.54
CA ALA A 104 -10.76 -8.09 -9.53
C ALA A 104 -9.93 -9.19 -10.22
N LEU A 105 -9.35 -8.87 -11.38
CA LEU A 105 -8.51 -9.81 -12.12
C LEU A 105 -7.26 -10.23 -11.31
N ALA A 106 -6.58 -9.29 -10.66
CA ALA A 106 -5.43 -9.61 -9.80
C ALA A 106 -5.83 -10.50 -8.62
N GLY A 107 -7.01 -10.26 -8.03
CA GLY A 107 -7.59 -11.13 -6.99
C GLY A 107 -7.77 -12.57 -7.47
N VAL A 108 -8.49 -12.76 -8.59
CA VAL A 108 -8.76 -14.09 -9.15
C VAL A 108 -7.47 -14.82 -9.55
N VAL A 109 -6.49 -14.13 -10.12
CA VAL A 109 -5.18 -14.74 -10.44
C VAL A 109 -4.44 -15.14 -9.16
N THR A 110 -4.52 -14.34 -8.11
CA THR A 110 -3.92 -14.67 -6.80
C THR A 110 -4.56 -15.93 -6.22
N ASP A 111 -5.88 -16.05 -6.24
CA ASP A 111 -6.60 -17.24 -5.76
C ASP A 111 -6.24 -18.49 -6.57
N SER A 112 -6.10 -18.33 -7.89
CA SER A 112 -5.66 -19.41 -8.78
C SER A 112 -4.25 -19.89 -8.44
N PHE A 113 -3.31 -18.97 -8.17
CA PHE A 113 -1.97 -19.34 -7.69
C PHE A 113 -2.00 -19.95 -6.28
N ALA A 114 -2.86 -19.46 -5.39
CA ALA A 114 -3.01 -19.99 -4.03
C ALA A 114 -3.42 -21.47 -4.04
N ALA A 115 -4.30 -21.87 -4.95
CA ALA A 115 -4.74 -23.25 -5.14
C ALA A 115 -3.65 -24.16 -5.74
N LEU A 116 -2.70 -23.59 -6.50
CA LEU A 116 -1.60 -24.33 -7.13
C LEU A 116 -0.37 -24.46 -6.22
N PHE A 117 -0.15 -23.51 -5.32
CA PHE A 117 0.94 -23.52 -4.37
C PHE A 117 0.68 -24.41 -3.16
N SER A 118 1.76 -24.80 -2.48
CA SER A 118 1.63 -25.50 -1.20
C SER A 118 0.90 -24.60 -0.19
N PRO A 119 0.03 -25.15 0.67
CA PRO A 119 -0.75 -24.36 1.62
C PRO A 119 0.11 -23.40 2.46
N GLY A 120 -0.32 -22.14 2.56
CA GLY A 120 0.36 -21.09 3.33
C GLY A 120 1.63 -20.50 2.69
N GLN A 121 2.13 -21.04 1.56
CA GLN A 121 3.32 -20.48 0.91
C GLN A 121 3.05 -19.10 0.33
N LEU A 122 1.91 -18.92 -0.35
CA LEU A 122 1.55 -17.63 -0.91
C LEU A 122 1.32 -16.59 0.18
N ASP A 123 0.67 -16.97 1.28
CA ASP A 123 0.44 -16.09 2.44
C ASP A 123 1.74 -15.52 2.99
N HIS A 124 2.79 -16.35 3.08
CA HIS A 124 4.10 -15.90 3.54
C HIS A 124 4.77 -14.89 2.61
N VAL A 125 4.60 -15.07 1.29
CA VAL A 125 5.11 -14.12 0.28
C VAL A 125 4.31 -12.83 0.34
N LEU A 126 2.98 -12.91 0.34
CA LEU A 126 2.09 -11.75 0.40
C LEU A 126 2.23 -10.98 1.70
N ALA A 127 2.62 -11.63 2.80
CA ALA A 127 2.86 -10.97 4.10
C ALA A 127 3.98 -9.91 4.05
N GLN A 128 4.83 -9.91 3.02
CA GLN A 128 5.86 -8.90 2.81
C GLN A 128 5.33 -7.63 2.15
N LEU A 129 4.13 -7.67 1.59
CA LEU A 129 3.48 -6.54 0.97
C LEU A 129 2.69 -5.73 2.02
N PRO A 130 2.56 -4.41 1.86
CA PRO A 130 1.69 -3.58 2.69
C PRO A 130 0.24 -4.07 2.67
N VAL A 131 -0.48 -3.83 3.77
CA VAL A 131 -1.88 -4.23 3.98
C VAL A 131 -2.76 -3.87 2.79
N ALA A 132 -2.63 -2.65 2.26
CA ALA A 132 -3.43 -2.18 1.14
C ALA A 132 -3.27 -3.06 -0.12
N LEU A 133 -2.04 -3.44 -0.48
CA LEU A 133 -1.80 -4.35 -1.62
C LEU A 133 -2.27 -5.78 -1.33
N ARG A 134 -2.12 -6.25 -0.09
CA ARG A 134 -2.64 -7.57 0.29
C ARG A 134 -4.16 -7.64 0.11
N HIS A 135 -4.89 -6.58 0.47
CA HIS A 135 -6.34 -6.54 0.25
C HIS A 135 -6.70 -6.60 -1.24
N VAL A 136 -5.97 -5.89 -2.10
CA VAL A 136 -6.15 -5.98 -3.57
C VAL A 136 -5.93 -7.41 -4.06
N LEU A 137 -4.83 -8.02 -3.64
CA LEU A 137 -4.44 -9.35 -4.12
C LEU A 137 -5.34 -10.46 -3.57
N LEU A 138 -5.89 -10.30 -2.37
CA LEU A 138 -6.82 -11.27 -1.77
C LEU A 138 -8.28 -11.04 -2.20
N GLY A 139 -8.53 -10.20 -3.21
CA GLY A 139 -9.87 -9.92 -3.72
C GLY A 139 -10.80 -9.25 -2.70
N ALA A 140 -10.25 -8.70 -1.60
CA ALA A 140 -11.04 -7.98 -0.62
C ALA A 140 -11.52 -6.66 -1.25
N ASP A 141 -12.80 -6.35 -1.10
CA ASP A 141 -13.42 -5.16 -1.70
C ASP A 141 -12.66 -3.88 -1.31
N LEU A 142 -11.90 -3.35 -2.28
CA LEU A 142 -11.20 -2.07 -2.14
C LEU A 142 -12.17 -0.90 -2.02
N SER A 143 -13.42 -1.01 -2.47
CA SER A 143 -14.37 0.09 -2.36
C SER A 143 -14.63 0.42 -0.89
N GLY A 144 -14.88 -0.59 -0.06
CA GLY A 144 -14.99 -0.44 1.40
C GLY A 144 -13.68 -0.06 2.08
N VAL A 145 -12.56 -0.63 1.66
CA VAL A 145 -11.23 -0.37 2.27
C VAL A 145 -10.68 1.01 1.91
N LEU A 146 -10.83 1.47 0.67
CA LEU A 146 -10.45 2.81 0.22
C LEU A 146 -11.36 3.87 0.83
N ALA A 147 -12.66 3.60 0.96
CA ALA A 147 -13.56 4.47 1.72
C ALA A 147 -13.09 4.60 3.18
N GLY A 148 -12.74 3.48 3.83
CA GLY A 148 -12.19 3.49 5.18
C GLY A 148 -10.82 4.18 5.29
N ALA A 149 -9.91 3.93 4.35
CA ALA A 149 -8.59 4.56 4.31
C ALA A 149 -8.68 6.06 4.03
N ALA A 150 -9.57 6.50 3.14
CA ALA A 150 -9.85 7.90 2.88
C ALA A 150 -10.33 8.61 4.15
N VAL A 151 -11.25 8.00 4.90
CA VAL A 151 -11.73 8.53 6.18
C VAL A 151 -10.60 8.63 7.21
N LEU A 152 -9.71 7.64 7.29
CA LEU A 152 -8.55 7.69 8.17
C LEU A 152 -7.57 8.80 7.78
N THR A 153 -7.26 8.96 6.49
CA THR A 153 -6.38 10.03 5.99
C THR A 153 -7.00 11.42 6.13
N GLN A 154 -8.33 11.55 6.00
CA GLN A 154 -9.05 12.78 6.29
C GLN A 154 -8.93 13.13 7.77
N GLY A 155 -9.13 12.15 8.67
CA GLY A 155 -8.93 12.36 10.10
C GLY A 155 -7.49 12.72 10.48
N GLU A 156 -6.48 12.20 9.77
CA GLU A 156 -5.08 12.63 9.95
C GLU A 156 -4.85 14.06 9.46
N THR A 157 -5.41 14.43 8.30
CA THR A 157 -5.29 15.78 7.72
C THR A 157 -5.99 16.81 8.61
N ASP A 158 -7.22 16.53 9.06
CA ASP A 158 -7.97 17.39 9.97
C ASP A 158 -7.22 17.61 11.30
N ARG A 159 -6.55 16.57 11.82
CA ARG A 159 -5.73 16.67 13.03
C ARG A 159 -4.45 17.50 12.81
N VAL A 160 -3.86 17.44 11.62
CA VAL A 160 -2.71 18.27 11.26
C VAL A 160 -3.14 19.74 11.16
N ASP A 161 -4.25 20.02 10.48
CA ASP A 161 -4.80 21.37 10.35
C ASP A 161 -5.17 21.96 11.73
N GLU A 162 -5.79 21.17 12.61
CA GLU A 162 -6.09 21.57 14.00
C GLU A 162 -4.81 21.90 14.78
N LEU A 163 -3.75 21.11 14.59
CA LEU A 163 -2.46 21.35 15.24
C LEU A 163 -1.79 22.62 14.71
N GLU A 164 -1.85 22.88 13.40
CA GLU A 164 -1.30 24.09 12.79
C GLU A 164 -1.99 25.35 13.31
N VAL A 165 -3.33 25.33 13.41
CA VAL A 165 -4.11 26.43 13.99
C VAL A 165 -3.69 26.69 15.44
N ARG A 166 -3.57 25.63 16.26
CA ARG A 166 -3.15 25.74 17.66
C ARG A 166 -1.72 26.29 17.80
N VAL A 167 -0.79 25.85 16.96
CA VAL A 167 0.59 26.35 16.95
C VAL A 167 0.65 27.82 16.54
N ALA A 168 -0.15 28.24 15.55
CA ALA A 168 -0.26 29.64 15.16
C ALA A 168 -0.78 30.52 16.31
N ALA A 169 -1.82 30.07 17.01
CA ALA A 169 -2.37 30.77 18.17
C ALA A 169 -1.37 30.87 19.34
N LEU A 170 -0.62 29.78 19.60
CA LEU A 170 0.45 29.78 20.61
C LEU A 170 1.55 30.79 20.26
N ARG A 171 1.99 30.81 19.00
CA ARG A 171 3.00 31.76 18.49
C ARG A 171 2.53 33.20 18.68
N ASP A 172 1.28 33.50 18.33
CA ASP A 172 0.72 34.84 18.42
C ASP A 172 0.59 35.28 19.89
N ALA A 173 0.15 34.38 20.77
CA ALA A 173 0.10 34.62 22.22
C ALA A 173 1.49 34.91 22.83
N VAL A 174 2.51 34.12 22.45
CA VAL A 174 3.90 34.31 22.88
C VAL A 174 4.45 35.64 22.36
N ALA A 175 4.16 36.01 21.10
CA ALA A 175 4.61 37.27 20.52
C ALA A 175 3.98 38.49 21.18
N VAL A 176 2.72 38.39 21.64
CA VAL A 176 2.04 39.44 22.42
C VAL A 176 2.69 39.56 23.81
N LEU A 177 2.97 38.43 24.48
CA LEU A 177 3.65 38.43 25.78
C LEU A 177 5.05 39.01 25.71
N ALA A 178 5.85 38.60 24.71
CA ALA A 178 7.22 39.09 24.51
C ALA A 178 7.24 40.61 24.33
N ARG A 179 6.37 41.16 23.46
CA ARG A 179 6.23 42.61 23.27
C ARG A 179 5.82 43.34 24.56
N GLY A 180 4.93 42.77 25.36
CA GLY A 180 4.53 43.36 26.65
C GLY A 180 5.61 43.30 27.73
N LEU A 181 6.65 42.48 27.54
CA LEU A 181 7.79 42.34 28.47
C LEU A 181 9.03 43.12 28.01
N GLU A 182 9.14 43.46 26.72
CA GLU A 182 10.25 44.25 26.17
C GLU A 182 10.23 45.72 26.61
N ASP A 183 9.07 46.25 26.99
CA ASP A 183 8.97 47.54 27.66
C ASP A 183 9.21 47.39 29.16
N LEU A 184 10.47 47.49 29.61
CA LEU A 184 10.75 47.94 30.98
C LEU A 184 12.21 48.33 31.28
N PRO A 185 12.39 49.29 32.21
CA PRO A 185 12.94 48.85 33.49
C PRO A 185 12.09 49.32 34.70
N GLY A 186 11.67 48.36 35.54
CA GLY A 186 11.10 48.59 36.88
C GLY A 186 9.65 48.11 37.15
N GLY A 187 9.44 46.81 37.41
CA GLY A 187 8.16 46.21 37.89
C GLY A 187 7.00 46.03 36.87
N PRO A 188 6.08 45.07 37.07
CA PRO A 188 5.03 44.75 36.10
C PRO A 188 4.19 45.99 35.74
N SER A 189 4.36 46.50 34.52
CA SER A 189 3.62 47.66 34.04
C SER A 189 2.16 47.26 33.73
N PRO A 190 1.23 48.23 33.71
CA PRO A 190 -0.14 48.01 33.23
C PRO A 190 -0.21 47.41 31.82
N GLU A 191 0.83 47.60 31.00
CA GLU A 191 0.92 47.08 29.63
C GLU A 191 1.27 45.58 29.61
N ALA A 192 2.18 45.13 30.47
CA ALA A 192 2.47 43.70 30.64
C ALA A 192 1.22 42.92 31.09
N ALA A 193 0.41 43.50 31.99
CA ALA A 193 -0.85 42.89 32.43
C ALA A 193 -1.89 42.80 31.29
N ARG A 194 -1.97 43.82 30.42
CA ARG A 194 -2.87 43.81 29.25
C ARG A 194 -2.41 42.82 28.19
N ALA A 195 -1.11 42.72 27.93
CA ALA A 195 -0.53 41.74 27.02
C ALA A 195 -0.82 40.31 27.50
N ALA A 196 -0.66 40.04 28.79
CA ALA A 196 -1.02 38.74 29.38
C ALA A 196 -2.51 38.41 29.24
N GLN A 197 -3.41 39.37 29.48
CA GLN A 197 -4.85 39.20 29.28
C GLN A 197 -5.22 38.98 27.80
N HIS A 198 -4.51 39.63 26.88
CA HIS A 198 -4.75 39.46 25.44
C HIS A 198 -4.27 38.09 24.94
N ALA A 199 -3.06 37.68 25.34
CA ALA A 199 -2.54 36.34 25.07
C ALA A 199 -3.45 35.24 25.64
N HIS A 200 -3.97 35.43 26.86
CA HIS A 200 -4.92 34.49 27.46
C HIS A 200 -6.23 34.38 26.66
N ARG A 201 -6.74 35.50 26.12
CA ARG A 201 -7.93 35.50 25.24
C ARG A 201 -7.69 34.75 23.91
N ILE A 202 -6.50 34.87 23.32
CA ILE A 202 -6.12 34.14 22.11
C ILE A 202 -6.12 32.63 22.37
N LEU A 203 -5.54 32.20 23.50
CA LEU A 203 -5.52 30.78 23.88
C LEU A 203 -6.91 30.22 24.20
N LEU A 204 -7.79 31.01 24.83
CA LEU A 204 -9.17 30.62 25.11
C LEU A 204 -10.00 30.42 23.83
N ALA A 205 -9.82 31.28 22.82
CA ALA A 205 -10.56 31.20 21.57
C ALA A 205 -10.31 29.87 20.83
N GLU A 206 -9.12 29.29 20.98
CA GLU A 206 -8.71 28.02 20.37
C GLU A 206 -8.79 26.81 21.33
N GLY A 207 -9.42 26.97 22.51
CA GLY A 207 -9.63 25.89 23.48
C GLY A 207 -8.35 25.36 24.14
N LEU A 208 -7.25 26.13 24.13
CA LEU A 208 -5.93 25.71 24.61
C LEU A 208 -5.71 25.90 26.12
N SER A 209 -6.73 26.35 26.85
CA SER A 209 -6.68 26.64 28.28
C SER A 209 -7.42 25.58 29.09
N ASP A 210 -6.91 24.35 29.06
CA ASP A 210 -7.38 23.27 29.96
C ASP A 210 -6.21 22.75 30.79
N THR A 211 -5.87 23.48 31.86
CA THR A 211 -5.11 22.91 32.98
C THR A 211 -6.02 21.91 33.69
N ARG A 212 -5.91 20.64 33.29
CA ARG A 212 -6.41 19.43 33.97
C ARG A 212 -6.73 19.66 35.45
N GLN A 213 -8.02 19.70 35.79
CA GLN A 213 -8.49 19.25 37.10
C GLN A 213 -8.41 17.71 37.12
N GLN A 214 -7.51 17.16 37.93
CA GLN A 214 -7.55 15.75 38.34
C GLN A 214 -8.74 15.55 39.29
N PRO A 215 -9.60 14.53 39.11
CA PRO A 215 -10.44 14.06 40.19
C PRO A 215 -9.65 13.06 41.06
N VAL A 216 -9.86 13.19 42.38
CA VAL A 216 -9.39 12.33 43.47
C VAL A 216 -10.08 10.97 43.45
#